data_AF-A0A3S4QRD0-F1
#
_entry.id   AF-A0A3S4QRD0-F1
#
_cell.length_a   1.000
_cell.length_b   1.000
_cell.length_c   1.000
_cell.angle_alpha   90.00
_cell.angle_beta   90.00
_cell.angle_gamma   90.00
#
_symmetry.space_group_name_H-M   'P 1'
#
loop_
_entity.id
_entity.type
_entity.pdbx_description
1 polymer ?
#
loop_
_entity_poly.entity_id
_entity_poly.type
_entity_poly.pdbx_seq_one_letter_code
_entity_poly.pdbx_strand_id
1 'polypeptide(L)'
;MIRSIDFELRMRTKRSKTFCRYDSTANNEEFSTEKVGRDKREDSAIKSGYTSNKYHQKRPHFSKTHRRLPQCIIIGVRKGGTRALLEFLNIHPAVQKASDEVHFFDDDSKYEMGLEWYRRQMPYSFPEQVTIEKSPAYFVTESTPYRIHAMNSSVKLILIVRDPVTRLISDYAQLAENKAKKERRVASFEEVVLFPDGSVNTNYKPVRTSIYSLYYTRWIQHVDKYATLDENGSR
;
A
#
# COMPACT_ATOMS: atom_id res chain seq x y z
N MET A 1 0.00 27.34 22.72
CA MET A 1 0.95 26.46 23.44
C MET A 1 1.02 25.15 22.68
N ILE A 2 1.93 25.05 21.70
CA ILE A 2 2.02 23.91 20.78
C ILE A 2 2.89 22.84 21.46
N ARG A 3 2.31 21.69 21.81
CA ARG A 3 3.08 20.56 22.31
C ARG A 3 3.59 19.75 21.12
N SER A 4 4.90 19.80 20.92
CA SER A 4 5.67 18.88 20.09
C SER A 4 5.39 17.45 20.57
N ILE A 5 4.97 16.56 19.68
CA ILE A 5 4.91 15.12 19.96
C ILE A 5 6.30 14.59 19.59
N ASP A 6 7.14 14.41 20.60
CA ASP A 6 8.43 13.73 20.47
C ASP A 6 8.19 12.25 20.15
N PHE A 7 8.69 11.82 19.00
CA PHE A 7 8.74 10.42 18.58
C PHE A 7 10.17 9.90 18.83
N GLU A 8 10.48 9.56 20.08
CA GLU A 8 11.80 9.02 20.44
C GLU A 8 11.84 7.50 20.22
N LEU A 9 12.25 7.08 19.03
CA LEU A 9 12.52 5.68 18.71
C LEU A 9 13.93 5.31 19.20
N ARG A 10 14.05 4.86 20.46
CA ARG A 10 15.33 4.44 21.05
C ARG A 10 15.77 3.07 20.52
N MET A 11 16.40 3.03 19.35
CA MET A 11 17.09 1.84 18.85
C MET A 11 18.38 1.59 19.65
N ARG A 12 18.37 0.62 20.56
CA ARG A 12 19.59 0.05 21.15
C ARG A 12 20.24 -0.89 20.14
N THR A 13 21.23 -0.41 19.41
CA THR A 13 22.10 -1.22 18.55
C THR A 13 23.13 -1.97 19.42
N LYS A 14 23.01 -3.29 19.52
CA LYS A 14 24.14 -4.15 19.88
C LYS A 14 24.88 -4.51 18.59
N ARG A 15 26.09 -3.99 18.46
CA ARG A 15 27.05 -4.34 17.41
C ARG A 15 27.35 -5.84 17.48
N SER A 16 27.22 -6.54 16.35
CA SER A 16 28.04 -7.70 16.04
C SER A 16 28.55 -7.53 14.61
N LYS A 17 29.86 -7.36 14.47
CA LYS A 17 30.57 -7.30 13.20
C LYS A 17 30.86 -8.74 12.79
N THR A 18 30.29 -9.19 11.68
CA THR A 18 30.86 -10.33 10.95
C THR A 18 31.24 -9.84 9.56
N PHE A 19 32.55 -9.87 9.35
CA PHE A 19 33.28 -9.44 8.18
C PHE A 19 33.39 -10.67 7.26
N CYS A 20 32.77 -10.64 6.08
CA CYS A 20 33.05 -11.62 5.02
C CYS A 20 33.94 -10.96 3.98
N ARG A 21 35.19 -11.43 3.92
CA ARG A 21 36.13 -11.18 2.82
C ARG A 21 35.60 -11.84 1.55
N TYR A 22 35.62 -11.12 0.45
CA TYR A 22 35.47 -11.66 -0.89
C TYR A 22 36.87 -11.76 -1.46
N ASP A 23 37.30 -12.97 -1.81
CA ASP A 23 38.56 -13.20 -2.52
C ASP A 23 38.31 -14.03 -3.78
N SER A 24 39.22 -13.82 -4.70
CA SER A 24 39.12 -13.87 -6.15
C SER A 24 39.38 -15.25 -6.78
N THR A 25 39.07 -15.34 -8.08
CA THR A 25 39.60 -16.26 -9.13
C THR A 25 38.71 -17.40 -9.67
N ALA A 26 38.97 -17.69 -10.97
CA ALA A 26 38.44 -18.71 -11.87
C ALA A 26 37.11 -18.39 -12.60
N ASN A 27 36.94 -18.58 -13.91
CA ASN A 27 37.81 -18.75 -15.07
C ASN A 27 36.87 -18.69 -16.31
N ASN A 28 37.34 -18.12 -17.42
CA ASN A 28 36.67 -18.18 -18.73
C ASN A 28 36.78 -19.59 -19.32
N GLU A 29 35.68 -20.14 -19.83
CA GLU A 29 35.70 -21.09 -20.95
C GLU A 29 34.54 -20.78 -21.91
N GLU A 30 34.93 -20.40 -23.13
CA GLU A 30 34.10 -20.38 -24.34
C GLU A 30 33.68 -21.81 -24.69
N PHE A 31 32.40 -22.02 -25.03
CA PHE A 31 31.99 -23.23 -25.73
C PHE A 31 31.06 -22.90 -26.90
N SER A 32 31.48 -23.43 -28.05
CA SER A 32 31.00 -23.23 -29.41
C SER A 32 29.59 -23.75 -29.67
N THR A 33 28.94 -23.11 -30.64
CA THR A 33 27.60 -23.42 -31.16
C THR A 33 27.63 -24.56 -32.18
N GLU A 34 26.94 -25.66 -31.88
CA GLU A 34 26.51 -26.63 -32.91
C GLU A 34 24.99 -26.57 -33.07
N LYS A 35 24.55 -26.37 -34.32
CA LYS A 35 23.14 -26.34 -34.73
C LYS A 35 22.66 -27.77 -34.98
N VAL A 36 21.70 -28.24 -34.18
CA VAL A 36 20.91 -29.44 -34.50
C VAL A 36 19.52 -29.01 -34.98
N GLY A 37 19.15 -29.44 -36.19
CA GLY A 37 17.89 -29.10 -36.85
C GLY A 37 16.68 -29.66 -36.13
N ARG A 38 15.63 -28.84 -35.98
CA ARG A 38 14.35 -29.20 -35.36
C ARG A 38 13.32 -29.57 -36.44
N ASP A 39 12.82 -30.79 -36.37
CA ASP A 39 11.74 -31.32 -37.20
C ASP A 39 10.38 -30.69 -36.79
N LYS A 40 9.57 -30.27 -37.77
CA LYS A 40 8.36 -29.44 -37.58
C LYS A 40 7.08 -30.27 -37.42
N ARG A 41 7.11 -31.36 -36.65
CA ARG A 41 5.96 -32.28 -36.51
C ARG A 41 5.54 -32.62 -35.08
N GLU A 42 6.00 -31.88 -34.07
CA GLU A 42 5.60 -32.11 -32.65
C GLU A 42 4.89 -30.92 -31.97
N ASP A 43 4.59 -29.83 -32.67
CA ASP A 43 4.01 -28.62 -32.05
C ASP A 43 2.47 -28.59 -31.97
N SER A 44 1.76 -29.65 -32.38
CA SER A 44 0.28 -29.66 -32.39
C SER A 44 -0.37 -30.38 -31.20
N ALA A 45 0.38 -30.96 -30.27
CA ALA A 45 -0.17 -31.69 -29.13
C ALA A 45 -0.09 -30.96 -27.77
N ILE A 46 0.52 -29.77 -27.70
CA ILE A 46 0.56 -28.93 -26.48
C ILE A 46 -0.49 -27.82 -26.58
N LYS A 47 -1.74 -28.21 -26.88
CA LYS A 47 -2.92 -27.33 -26.84
C LYS A 47 -4.08 -28.03 -26.14
N SER A 48 -3.85 -28.54 -24.94
CA SER A 48 -4.91 -28.84 -23.98
C SER A 48 -4.29 -29.02 -22.61
N GLY A 49 -4.67 -28.21 -21.61
CA GLY A 49 -4.26 -28.44 -20.22
C GLY A 49 -3.59 -27.29 -19.48
N TYR A 50 -4.12 -26.07 -19.58
CA TYR A 50 -3.97 -25.10 -18.49
C TYR A 50 -5.32 -24.91 -17.79
N THR A 51 -5.80 -25.97 -17.15
CA THR A 51 -6.77 -25.81 -16.07
C THR A 51 -6.00 -25.22 -14.89
N SER A 52 -6.30 -23.97 -14.55
CA SER A 52 -5.73 -23.30 -13.37
C SER A 52 -6.18 -24.03 -12.12
N ASN A 53 -5.41 -25.03 -11.68
CA ASN A 53 -5.66 -25.74 -10.46
C ASN A 53 -5.35 -24.78 -9.30
N LYS A 54 -6.37 -24.08 -8.81
CA LYS A 54 -6.31 -23.27 -7.59
C LYS A 54 -6.19 -24.23 -6.42
N TYR A 55 -4.97 -24.71 -6.16
CA TYR A 55 -4.61 -25.31 -4.90
C TYR A 55 -4.98 -24.31 -3.80
N HIS A 56 -6.09 -24.57 -3.11
CA HIS A 56 -6.37 -23.98 -1.82
C HIS A 56 -5.31 -24.56 -0.87
N GLN A 57 -4.12 -23.95 -0.87
CA GLN A 57 -3.15 -24.21 0.18
C GLN A 57 -3.86 -23.86 1.48
N LYS A 58 -4.22 -24.89 2.25
CA LYS A 58 -4.75 -24.74 3.61
C LYS A 58 -3.67 -24.00 4.39
N ARG A 59 -3.84 -22.68 4.53
CA ARG A 59 -2.94 -21.88 5.35
C ARG A 59 -2.93 -22.51 6.75
N PRO A 60 -1.76 -22.72 7.37
CA PRO A 60 -1.69 -23.31 8.70
C PRO A 60 -2.54 -22.46 9.65
N HIS A 61 -3.61 -23.05 10.18
CA HIS A 61 -4.48 -22.40 11.13
C HIS A 61 -3.95 -22.67 12.53
N PHE A 62 -3.32 -21.67 13.14
CA PHE A 62 -2.87 -21.75 14.52
C PHE A 62 -4.07 -21.57 15.44
N SER A 63 -4.29 -22.51 16.36
CA SER A 63 -5.49 -22.58 17.21
C SER A 63 -5.75 -21.33 18.07
N LYS A 64 -4.73 -20.52 18.36
CA LYS A 64 -4.83 -19.29 19.16
C LYS A 64 -4.96 -18.00 18.33
N THR A 65 -5.09 -18.12 17.01
CA THR A 65 -5.15 -16.95 16.13
C THR A 65 -6.59 -16.61 15.74
N HIS A 66 -6.87 -15.32 15.63
CA HIS A 66 -8.17 -14.81 15.20
C HIS A 66 -7.98 -13.68 14.20
N ARG A 67 -8.95 -13.49 13.31
CA ARG A 67 -9.04 -12.26 12.51
C ARG A 67 -9.59 -11.14 13.38
N ARG A 68 -8.85 -10.05 13.49
CA ARG A 68 -9.20 -8.86 14.29
C ARG A 68 -9.26 -7.65 13.36
N LEU A 69 -10.07 -6.65 13.71
CA LEU A 69 -10.03 -5.36 13.02
C LEU A 69 -8.63 -4.75 13.17
N PRO A 70 -8.16 -3.95 12.19
CA PRO A 70 -6.83 -3.36 12.24
C PRO A 70 -6.74 -2.35 13.38
N GLN A 71 -5.64 -2.42 14.14
CA GLN A 71 -5.30 -1.41 15.16
C GLN A 71 -4.52 -0.25 14.54
N CYS A 72 -3.97 -0.45 13.34
CA CYS A 72 -3.29 0.59 12.58
C CYS A 72 -3.66 0.54 11.09
N ILE A 73 -3.87 1.72 10.49
CA ILE A 73 -4.22 1.85 9.07
C ILE A 73 -3.25 2.83 8.40
N ILE A 74 -2.61 2.38 7.32
CA ILE A 74 -1.84 3.25 6.42
C ILE A 74 -2.81 3.83 5.38
N ILE A 75 -3.18 5.09 5.59
CA ILE A 75 -4.26 5.74 4.83
C ILE A 75 -3.81 6.36 3.51
N GLY A 76 -2.51 6.53 3.31
CA GLY A 76 -2.00 7.24 2.14
C GLY A 76 -0.53 7.60 2.20
N VAL A 77 0.00 8.25 1.16
CA VAL A 77 -0.71 8.66 -0.09
C VAL A 77 -0.41 7.73 -1.26
N ARG A 78 -1.26 7.71 -2.30
CA ARG A 78 -0.97 6.97 -3.53
C ARG A 78 0.39 7.43 -4.10
N LYS A 79 1.25 6.45 -4.40
CA LYS A 79 2.66 6.65 -4.82
C LYS A 79 3.59 7.29 -3.78
N GLY A 80 3.19 7.35 -2.51
CA GLY A 80 4.02 7.81 -1.39
C GLY A 80 4.98 6.76 -0.82
N GLY A 81 4.92 5.50 -1.29
CA GLY A 81 5.73 4.40 -0.75
C GLY A 81 5.00 3.52 0.27
N THR A 82 3.67 3.59 0.33
CA THR A 82 2.82 2.85 1.26
C THR A 82 3.06 1.33 1.25
N ARG A 83 3.29 0.73 0.08
CA ARG A 83 3.63 -0.71 -0.03
C ARG A 83 4.97 -1.03 0.64
N ALA A 84 6.02 -0.27 0.32
CA ALA A 84 7.34 -0.50 0.90
C ALA A 84 7.32 -0.35 2.42
N LEU A 85 6.63 0.67 2.93
CA LEU A 85 6.42 0.87 4.36
C LEU A 85 5.73 -0.35 5.00
N LEU A 86 4.64 -0.84 4.42
CA LEU A 86 3.92 -2.00 4.96
C LEU A 86 4.80 -3.26 4.98
N GLU A 87 5.59 -3.50 3.93
CA GLU A 87 6.53 -4.64 3.90
C GLU A 87 7.62 -4.50 4.98
N PHE A 88 8.18 -3.30 5.18
CA PHE A 88 9.19 -3.09 6.22
C PHE A 88 8.62 -3.26 7.64
N LEU A 89 7.40 -2.79 7.89
CA LEU A 89 6.73 -3.00 9.18
C LEU A 89 6.48 -4.49 9.44
N ASN A 90 6.12 -5.25 8.40
CA ASN A 90 5.82 -6.68 8.50
C ASN A 90 7.06 -7.57 8.75
N ILE A 91 8.27 -7.02 8.72
CA ILE A 91 9.47 -7.72 9.19
C ILE A 91 9.41 -7.92 10.72
N HIS A 92 8.71 -7.03 11.44
CA HIS A 92 8.63 -7.11 12.90
C HIS A 92 7.70 -8.26 13.33
N PRO A 93 8.10 -9.15 14.27
CA PRO A 93 7.33 -10.34 14.63
C PRO A 93 5.97 -10.03 15.27
N ALA A 94 5.82 -8.85 15.87
CA ALA A 94 4.55 -8.39 16.44
C ALA A 94 3.59 -7.76 15.42
N VAL A 95 3.90 -7.75 14.12
CA VAL A 95 3.06 -7.16 13.07
C VAL A 95 2.47 -8.25 12.20
N GLN A 96 1.19 -8.09 11.83
CA GLN A 96 0.52 -8.85 10.78
C GLN A 96 -0.12 -7.88 9.80
N LYS A 97 0.16 -8.02 8.51
CA LYS A 97 -0.43 -7.17 7.47
C LYS A 97 -1.59 -7.84 6.73
N ALA A 98 -2.58 -7.06 6.34
CA ALA A 98 -3.49 -7.44 5.26
C ALA A 98 -2.68 -7.62 3.95
N SER A 99 -3.07 -8.61 3.13
CA SER A 99 -2.36 -8.91 1.88
C SER A 99 -2.60 -7.85 0.81
N ASP A 100 -3.84 -7.36 0.74
CA ASP A 100 -4.34 -6.54 -0.35
C ASP A 100 -4.90 -5.22 0.18
N GLU A 101 -5.04 -4.24 -0.73
CA GLU A 101 -5.79 -3.01 -0.45
C GLU A 101 -7.27 -3.37 -0.34
N VAL A 102 -7.84 -3.26 0.85
CA VAL A 102 -9.19 -3.76 1.10
C VAL A 102 -10.23 -2.82 0.49
N HIS A 103 -9.94 -1.52 0.51
CA HIS A 103 -10.83 -0.45 0.07
C HIS A 103 -12.18 -0.49 0.78
N PHE A 104 -12.20 -0.72 2.09
CA PHE A 104 -13.46 -0.85 2.82
C PHE A 104 -14.11 0.52 3.06
N PHE A 105 -13.33 1.53 3.40
CA PHE A 105 -13.87 2.84 3.78
C PHE A 105 -14.08 3.81 2.61
N ASP A 106 -13.50 3.54 1.43
CA ASP A 106 -13.61 4.37 0.22
C ASP A 106 -14.54 3.81 -0.85
N ASP A 107 -15.03 2.58 -0.69
CA ASP A 107 -15.97 1.91 -1.60
C ASP A 107 -17.28 1.64 -0.86
N ASP A 108 -18.35 2.31 -1.27
CA ASP A 108 -19.66 2.21 -0.61
C ASP A 108 -20.21 0.77 -0.65
N SER A 109 -19.99 0.06 -1.75
CA SER A 109 -20.46 -1.32 -1.90
C SER A 109 -19.80 -2.27 -0.89
N LYS A 110 -18.53 -2.04 -0.58
CA LYS A 110 -17.78 -2.81 0.43
C LYS A 110 -18.14 -2.36 1.85
N TYR A 111 -18.32 -1.06 2.05
CA TYR A 111 -18.69 -0.51 3.36
C TYR A 111 -20.03 -1.07 3.83
N GLU A 112 -21.01 -1.17 2.93
CA GLU A 112 -22.33 -1.76 3.20
C GLU A 112 -22.29 -3.23 3.61
N MET A 113 -21.21 -3.98 3.26
CA MET A 113 -21.03 -5.36 3.72
C MET A 113 -20.73 -5.46 5.22
N GLY A 114 -20.45 -4.34 5.87
CA GLY A 114 -20.29 -4.22 7.32
C GLY A 114 -18.91 -4.64 7.86
N LEU A 115 -18.67 -4.29 9.13
CA LEU A 115 -17.38 -4.50 9.80
C LEU A 115 -16.98 -5.97 9.91
N GLU A 116 -17.96 -6.88 9.96
CA GLU A 116 -17.68 -8.31 10.03
C GLU A 116 -17.13 -8.83 8.69
N TRP A 117 -17.59 -8.30 7.55
CA TRP A 117 -16.94 -8.55 6.27
C TRP A 117 -15.51 -7.99 6.23
N TYR A 118 -15.31 -6.77 6.73
CA TYR A 118 -13.99 -6.13 6.79
C TYR A 118 -13.01 -6.94 7.65
N ARG A 119 -13.44 -7.37 8.85
CA ARG A 119 -12.68 -8.24 9.75
C ARG A 119 -12.28 -9.54 9.07
N ARG A 120 -13.14 -10.13 8.24
CA ARG A 120 -12.81 -11.35 7.49
C ARG A 120 -11.72 -11.14 6.43
N GLN A 121 -11.45 -9.92 5.98
CA GLN A 121 -10.34 -9.64 5.07
C GLN A 121 -8.98 -9.58 5.79
N MET A 122 -8.98 -9.47 7.12
CA MET A 122 -7.76 -9.37 7.92
C MET A 122 -7.05 -10.73 8.04
N PRO A 123 -5.72 -10.73 8.21
CA PRO A 123 -4.98 -11.95 8.52
C PRO A 123 -5.39 -12.50 9.89
N TYR A 124 -5.11 -13.78 10.11
CA TYR A 124 -5.12 -14.35 11.44
C TYR A 124 -3.90 -13.82 12.22
N SER A 125 -4.13 -13.33 13.43
CA SER A 125 -3.07 -12.80 14.30
C SER A 125 -3.19 -13.36 15.72
N PHE A 126 -2.08 -13.38 16.45
CA PHE A 126 -2.07 -13.62 17.90
C PHE A 126 -2.55 -12.38 18.66
N PRO A 127 -3.05 -12.51 19.91
CA PRO A 127 -3.52 -11.36 20.70
C PRO A 127 -2.49 -10.24 20.86
N GLU A 128 -1.20 -10.57 20.93
CA GLU A 128 -0.10 -9.65 21.15
C GLU A 128 0.37 -8.96 19.85
N GLN A 129 -0.16 -9.36 18.70
CA GLN A 129 0.20 -8.81 17.40
C GLN A 129 -0.73 -7.68 16.97
N VAL A 130 -0.14 -6.71 16.28
CA VAL A 130 -0.84 -5.58 15.66
C VAL A 130 -1.19 -5.94 14.22
N THR A 131 -2.47 -5.83 13.87
CA THR A 131 -2.97 -5.98 12.51
C THR A 131 -2.94 -4.62 11.80
N ILE A 132 -2.29 -4.57 10.64
CA ILE A 132 -2.13 -3.36 9.83
C ILE A 132 -2.79 -3.54 8.46
N GLU A 133 -3.62 -2.57 8.08
CA GLU A 133 -4.22 -2.48 6.74
C GLU A 133 -3.67 -1.25 5.99
N LYS A 134 -3.70 -1.27 4.66
CA LYS A 134 -3.17 -0.20 3.82
C LYS A 134 -4.01 0.00 2.56
N SER A 135 -4.73 1.11 2.49
CA SER A 135 -5.50 1.53 1.31
C SER A 135 -5.22 3.01 1.04
N PRO A 136 -4.30 3.34 0.12
CA PRO A 136 -3.83 4.71 -0.08
C PRO A 136 -4.88 5.71 -0.58
N ALA A 137 -6.02 5.21 -1.06
CA ALA A 137 -7.16 6.01 -1.49
C ALA A 137 -7.91 6.66 -0.31
N TYR A 138 -7.82 6.06 0.88
CA TYR A 138 -8.46 6.58 2.10
C TYR A 138 -8.13 8.05 2.34
N PHE A 139 -6.86 8.45 2.17
CA PHE A 139 -6.43 9.81 2.44
C PHE A 139 -7.23 10.88 1.66
N VAL A 140 -7.64 10.58 0.43
CA VAL A 140 -8.33 11.56 -0.44
C VAL A 140 -9.85 11.44 -0.42
N THR A 141 -10.37 10.28 -0.02
CA THR A 141 -11.81 10.03 0.03
C THR A 141 -12.46 10.75 1.21
N GLU A 142 -13.60 11.39 0.96
CA GLU A 142 -14.23 12.32 1.89
C GLU A 142 -14.90 11.63 3.08
N SER A 143 -15.57 10.49 2.85
CA SER A 143 -16.27 9.74 3.89
C SER A 143 -15.34 8.95 4.81
N THR A 144 -14.09 8.70 4.39
CA THR A 144 -13.19 7.78 5.06
C THR A 144 -12.80 8.18 6.48
N PRO A 145 -12.44 9.44 6.79
CA PRO A 145 -12.14 9.84 8.18
C PRO A 145 -13.28 9.53 9.15
N TYR A 146 -14.52 9.85 8.76
CA TYR A 146 -15.71 9.58 9.57
C TYR A 146 -15.93 8.09 9.78
N ARG A 147 -15.88 7.28 8.72
CA ARG A 147 -16.13 5.84 8.80
C ARG A 147 -15.07 5.11 9.62
N ILE A 148 -13.80 5.51 9.52
CA ILE A 148 -12.72 4.95 10.33
C ILE A 148 -12.92 5.31 11.81
N HIS A 149 -13.26 6.56 12.10
CA HIS A 149 -13.53 7.00 13.47
C HIS A 149 -14.73 6.26 14.08
N ALA A 150 -15.81 6.08 13.32
CA ALA A 150 -16.99 5.33 13.74
C ALA A 150 -16.70 3.85 14.02
N MET A 151 -15.73 3.25 13.31
CA MET A 151 -15.26 1.90 13.63
C MET A 151 -14.50 1.86 14.95
N ASN A 152 -13.52 2.76 15.12
CA ASN A 152 -12.69 2.84 16.32
C ASN A 152 -11.98 4.20 16.39
N SER A 153 -12.38 5.06 17.33
CA SER A 153 -11.78 6.38 17.53
C SER A 153 -10.32 6.34 17.96
N SER A 154 -9.87 5.22 18.55
CA SER A 154 -8.50 5.03 19.05
C SER A 154 -7.55 4.39 18.03
N VAL A 155 -8.00 4.11 16.82
CA VAL A 155 -7.16 3.49 15.77
C VAL A 155 -5.98 4.39 15.41
N LYS A 156 -4.80 3.81 15.20
CA LYS A 156 -3.60 4.56 14.81
C LYS A 156 -3.56 4.72 13.30
N LEU A 157 -3.33 5.95 12.83
CA LEU A 157 -3.24 6.26 11.40
C LEU A 157 -1.79 6.57 11.03
N ILE A 158 -1.34 6.01 9.92
CA ILE A 158 -0.04 6.33 9.33
C ILE A 158 -0.25 6.98 7.97
N LEU A 159 0.32 8.17 7.81
CA LEU A 159 0.40 8.90 6.56
C LEU A 159 1.86 8.96 6.12
N ILE A 160 2.18 8.38 4.98
CA ILE A 160 3.49 8.48 4.33
C ILE A 160 3.37 9.32 3.06
N VAL A 161 4.12 10.42 3.03
CA VAL A 161 4.15 11.36 1.90
C VAL A 161 5.52 11.33 1.22
N ARG A 162 5.55 11.83 -0.01
CA ARG A 162 6.75 12.05 -0.80
C ARG A 162 6.73 13.51 -1.28
N ASP A 163 7.84 14.03 -1.77
CA ASP A 163 7.83 15.26 -2.56
C ASP A 163 6.67 15.24 -3.59
N PRO A 164 5.79 16.27 -3.61
CA PRO A 164 4.55 16.24 -4.37
C PRO A 164 4.77 16.17 -5.89
N VAL A 165 5.83 16.78 -6.41
CA VAL A 165 6.18 16.74 -7.84
C VAL A 165 6.62 15.33 -8.23
N THR A 166 7.49 14.72 -7.44
CA THR A 166 7.97 13.36 -7.70
C THR A 166 6.86 12.32 -7.54
N ARG A 167 5.95 12.52 -6.56
CA ARG A 167 4.74 11.71 -6.39
C ARG A 167 3.84 11.82 -7.61
N LEU A 168 3.61 13.04 -8.12
CA LEU A 168 2.83 13.32 -9.33
C LEU A 168 3.41 12.63 -10.56
N ILE A 169 4.72 12.74 -10.81
CA ILE A 169 5.40 12.06 -11.92
C ILE A 169 5.23 10.54 -11.81
N SER A 170 5.43 9.96 -10.61
CA SER A 170 5.27 8.52 -10.38
C SER A 170 3.83 8.05 -10.65
N ASP A 171 2.86 8.90 -10.35
CA ASP A 171 1.44 8.62 -10.57
C ASP A 171 1.06 8.66 -12.05
N TYR A 172 1.54 9.69 -12.75
CA TYR A 172 1.45 9.78 -14.20
C TYR A 172 2.06 8.55 -14.88
N ALA A 173 3.29 8.18 -14.51
CA ALA A 173 4.00 7.04 -15.10
C ALA A 173 3.18 5.74 -14.98
N GLN A 174 2.59 5.47 -13.81
CA GLN A 174 1.74 4.29 -13.63
C GLN A 174 0.46 4.36 -14.49
N LEU A 175 -0.17 5.54 -14.59
CA LEU A 175 -1.36 5.72 -15.43
C LEU A 175 -1.03 5.58 -16.92
N ALA A 176 0.11 6.12 -17.36
CA ALA A 176 0.63 6.00 -18.72
C ALA A 176 0.90 4.54 -19.08
N GLU A 177 1.61 3.80 -18.22
CA GLU A 177 1.88 2.37 -18.39
C GLU A 177 0.57 1.56 -18.51
N ASN A 178 -0.40 1.82 -17.63
CA ASN A 178 -1.71 1.16 -17.66
C ASN A 178 -2.51 1.46 -18.93
N LYS A 179 -2.36 2.66 -19.51
CA LYS A 179 -3.00 3.02 -20.79
C LYS A 179 -2.28 2.37 -21.97
N ALA A 180 -0.94 2.37 -21.96
CA ALA A 180 -0.13 1.73 -22.98
C ALA A 180 -0.40 0.22 -23.08
N LYS A 181 -0.51 -0.48 -21.94
CA LYS A 181 -0.93 -1.89 -21.88
C LYS A 181 -2.32 -2.18 -22.46
N LYS A 182 -3.16 -1.14 -22.61
CA LYS A 182 -4.51 -1.21 -23.19
C LYS A 182 -4.55 -0.58 -24.60
N GLU A 183 -3.38 -0.32 -25.20
CA GLU A 183 -3.23 0.29 -26.53
C GLU A 183 -3.97 1.64 -26.68
N ARG A 184 -4.09 2.39 -25.57
CA ARG A 184 -4.72 3.71 -25.57
C ARG A 184 -3.68 4.80 -25.71
N ARG A 185 -4.06 5.91 -26.37
CA ARG A 185 -3.24 7.11 -26.45
C ARG A 185 -2.83 7.60 -25.05
N VAL A 186 -1.54 7.87 -24.90
CA VAL A 186 -0.94 8.47 -23.72
C VAL A 186 -0.57 9.90 -24.08
N ALA A 187 -1.19 10.88 -23.42
CA ALA A 187 -0.74 12.27 -23.48
C ALA A 187 0.56 12.42 -22.67
N SER A 188 1.42 13.35 -23.06
CA SER A 188 2.64 13.71 -22.32
C SER A 188 2.31 14.22 -20.91
N PHE A 189 3.33 14.31 -20.06
CA PHE A 189 3.17 14.77 -18.68
C PHE A 189 2.75 16.24 -18.64
N GLU A 190 3.40 17.08 -19.44
CA GLU A 190 3.19 18.51 -19.54
C GLU A 190 1.76 18.82 -20.02
N GLU A 191 1.27 18.11 -21.06
CA GLU A 191 -0.08 18.27 -21.60
C GLU A 191 -1.20 18.01 -20.57
N VAL A 192 -0.95 17.16 -19.56
CA VAL A 192 -1.97 16.84 -18.54
C VAL A 192 -1.82 17.65 -17.27
N VAL A 193 -0.62 18.12 -16.96
CA VAL A 193 -0.31 18.88 -15.73
C VAL A 193 -0.41 20.39 -15.91
N LEU A 194 -0.25 20.91 -17.13
CA LEU A 194 -0.27 22.35 -17.41
C LEU A 194 -1.42 22.72 -18.34
N PHE A 195 -1.94 23.92 -18.15
CA PHE A 195 -2.78 24.60 -19.13
C PHE A 195 -1.90 25.30 -20.19
N PRO A 196 -2.46 25.68 -21.36
CA PRO A 196 -1.70 26.36 -22.41
C PRO A 196 -1.04 27.68 -21.99
N ASP A 197 -1.55 28.33 -20.94
CA ASP A 197 -1.01 29.56 -20.36
C ASP A 197 0.17 29.32 -19.38
N GLY A 198 0.59 28.05 -19.19
CA GLY A 198 1.65 27.64 -18.28
C GLY A 198 1.21 27.47 -16.82
N SER A 199 -0.06 27.71 -16.50
CA SER A 199 -0.59 27.49 -15.15
C SER A 199 -0.84 26.00 -14.87
N VAL A 200 -0.84 25.62 -13.59
CA VAL A 200 -0.98 24.21 -13.18
C VAL A 200 -2.46 23.77 -13.23
N ASN A 201 -2.72 22.67 -13.93
CA ASN A 201 -4.02 22.03 -14.02
C ASN A 201 -4.39 21.27 -12.74
N THR A 202 -5.00 21.97 -11.79
CA THR A 202 -5.47 21.40 -10.51
C THR A 202 -6.68 20.48 -10.66
N ASN A 203 -7.34 20.44 -11.82
CA ASN A 203 -8.42 19.50 -12.11
C ASN A 203 -7.87 18.10 -12.46
N TYR A 204 -6.60 17.99 -12.85
CA TYR A 204 -5.96 16.71 -13.05
C TYR A 204 -5.79 15.98 -11.71
N LYS A 205 -6.48 14.84 -11.54
CA LYS A 205 -6.55 14.12 -10.25
C LYS A 205 -5.18 13.91 -9.59
N PRO A 206 -4.12 13.46 -10.30
CA PRO A 206 -2.79 13.35 -9.71
C PRO A 206 -2.19 14.67 -9.20
N VAL A 207 -2.45 15.81 -9.86
CA VAL A 207 -2.02 17.12 -9.34
C VAL A 207 -2.76 17.38 -8.04
N ARG A 208 -4.09 17.26 -8.05
CA ARG A 208 -4.92 17.50 -6.86
C ARG A 208 -4.52 16.63 -5.67
N THR A 209 -4.31 15.33 -5.89
CA THR A 209 -3.83 14.37 -4.87
C THR A 209 -2.49 14.76 -4.24
N SER A 210 -1.67 15.55 -4.95
CA SER A 210 -0.36 16.03 -4.46
C SER A 210 -0.47 17.29 -3.60
N ILE A 211 -1.64 17.93 -3.55
CA ILE A 211 -1.94 19.07 -2.67
C ILE A 211 -2.34 18.52 -1.30
N TYR A 212 -1.37 18.02 -0.54
CA TYR A 212 -1.65 17.28 0.71
C TYR A 212 -2.41 18.10 1.75
N SER A 213 -2.16 19.41 1.82
CA SER A 213 -2.83 20.32 2.76
C SER A 213 -4.36 20.29 2.59
N LEU A 214 -4.86 20.14 1.37
CA LEU A 214 -6.30 20.08 1.08
C LEU A 214 -6.96 18.92 1.83
N TYR A 215 -6.30 17.76 1.87
CA TYR A 215 -6.84 16.56 2.49
C TYR A 215 -6.50 16.50 3.98
N TYR A 216 -5.27 16.87 4.36
CA TYR A 216 -4.81 16.82 5.74
C TYR A 216 -5.71 17.63 6.68
N THR A 217 -6.14 18.83 6.26
CA THR A 217 -7.07 19.66 7.05
C THR A 217 -8.37 18.92 7.38
N ARG A 218 -8.92 18.13 6.46
CA ARG A 218 -10.14 17.33 6.69
C ARG A 218 -9.92 16.26 7.75
N TRP A 219 -8.76 15.59 7.71
CA TRP A 219 -8.41 14.56 8.69
C TRP A 219 -8.26 15.16 10.10
N ILE A 220 -7.56 16.30 10.23
CA ILE A 220 -7.36 16.96 11.52
C ILE A 220 -8.66 17.52 12.09
N GLN A 221 -9.48 18.19 11.27
CA GLN A 221 -10.79 18.69 11.72
C GLN A 221 -11.67 17.58 12.30
N HIS A 222 -11.57 16.36 11.78
CA HIS A 222 -12.26 15.22 12.37
C HIS A 222 -11.61 14.80 13.70
N VAL A 223 -10.31 14.55 13.73
CA VAL A 223 -9.61 14.11 14.95
C VAL A 223 -9.85 15.10 16.11
N ASP A 224 -9.72 16.40 15.87
CA ASP A 224 -9.89 17.45 16.89
C ASP A 224 -11.35 17.59 17.35
N LYS A 225 -12.31 17.53 16.41
CA LYS A 225 -13.74 17.63 16.74
C LYS A 225 -14.17 16.50 17.68
N TYR A 226 -13.70 15.28 17.45
CA TYR A 226 -14.08 14.13 18.26
C TYR A 226 -13.26 14.00 19.55
N ALA A 227 -11.98 14.41 19.55
CA ALA A 227 -11.21 14.53 20.79
C ALA A 227 -11.89 15.48 21.80
N THR A 228 -12.45 16.59 21.30
CA THR A 228 -13.18 17.56 22.12
C THR A 228 -14.51 17.00 22.65
N LEU A 229 -15.16 16.08 21.94
CA LEU A 229 -16.42 15.46 22.40
C LEU A 229 -16.17 14.38 23.45
N ASP A 230 -15.09 13.60 23.32
CA ASP A 230 -14.73 12.55 24.28
C ASP A 230 -14.38 13.14 25.67
N GLU A 231 -13.77 14.32 25.71
CA GLU A 231 -13.47 15.05 26.95
C GLU A 231 -14.72 15.63 27.64
N ASN A 232 -15.78 15.94 26.87
CA ASN A 232 -17.01 16.55 27.39
C ASN A 232 -18.15 15.54 27.64
N GLY A 233 -18.04 14.31 27.12
CA GLY A 233 -19.02 13.23 27.26
C GLY A 233 -18.73 12.23 28.39
N SER A 234 -17.65 12.42 29.14
CA SER A 234 -17.28 11.58 30.29
C SER A 234 -17.49 12.34 31.61
N ARG A 235 -18.75 12.58 31.99
CA ARG A 235 -19.16 12.97 33.35
C ARG A 235 -20.46 12.28 33.72
#